data_AF-A0A0D7W6F0-F1
#
_entry.id   AF-A0A0D7W6F0-F1
#
_cell.length_a   1.000
_cell.length_b   1.000
_cell.length_c   1.000
_cell.angle_alpha   90.00
_cell.angle_beta   90.00
_cell.angle_gamma   90.00
#
_symmetry.space_group_name_H-M   'P 1'
#
loop_
_entity.id
_entity.type
_entity.pdbx_description
1 polymer ?
#
loop_
_entity_poly.entity_id
_entity_poly.type
_entity_poly.pdbx_seq_one_letter_code
_entity_poly.pdbx_strand_id
1 'polypeptide(L)'
;MKKTIGILMTILLLISCANSDKYEIENPNGIWTDSELVELNSLVSEFDRILISEYKSESEIKAYEEFSKKVFNDMVIPDLKEYTELNSDLKKLKVFDKIWRNFTDSITNKKRFDLKYNSKYQEYLKHVGQKSEFIKVYAERFESAGDIVPSVVAGFAKNIEDIDLSDKNNRLIFTIHYLTLINR
;
A
#
# COMPACT_ATOMS: atom_id res chain seq x y z
N MET A 1 49.73 -27.33 -32.99
CA MET A 1 48.60 -27.14 -33.93
C MET A 1 47.30 -27.42 -33.19
N LYS A 2 46.27 -26.61 -33.48
CA LYS A 2 44.87 -26.62 -32.97
C LYS A 2 44.30 -28.05 -32.85
N LYS A 3 43.44 -28.37 -31.89
CA LYS A 3 41.98 -28.05 -31.82
C LYS A 3 41.49 -28.18 -30.36
N THR A 4 41.00 -27.13 -29.71
CA THR A 4 39.57 -26.85 -29.46
C THR A 4 38.65 -28.07 -29.40
N ILE A 5 38.02 -28.29 -28.24
CA ILE A 5 36.56 -28.43 -28.04
C ILE A 5 36.30 -28.26 -26.54
N GLY A 6 35.69 -27.12 -26.19
CA GLY A 6 35.22 -26.82 -24.85
C GLY A 6 33.95 -27.61 -24.57
N ILE A 7 33.93 -28.36 -23.48
CA ILE A 7 32.75 -29.06 -23.01
C ILE A 7 31.94 -28.10 -22.14
N LEU A 8 30.89 -27.59 -22.79
CA LEU A 8 29.54 -27.46 -22.27
C LEU A 8 29.36 -26.76 -20.91
N MET A 9 29.36 -25.44 -21.00
CA MET A 9 28.62 -24.51 -20.16
C MET A 9 27.11 -24.83 -20.23
N THR A 10 26.60 -25.67 -19.33
CA THR A 10 25.14 -25.74 -19.05
C THR A 10 24.90 -26.25 -17.64
N ILE A 11 25.05 -25.36 -16.65
CA ILE A 11 24.33 -25.48 -15.39
C ILE A 11 23.38 -24.29 -15.35
N LEU A 12 22.32 -24.42 -16.15
CA LEU A 12 21.05 -23.71 -16.00
C LEU A 12 20.41 -24.24 -14.70
N LEU A 13 20.86 -23.74 -13.56
CA LEU A 13 20.18 -23.96 -12.28
C LEU A 13 19.05 -22.94 -12.17
N LEU A 14 17.91 -23.34 -12.71
CA LEU A 14 16.59 -23.25 -12.06
C LEU A 14 16.41 -22.04 -11.14
N ILE A 15 16.33 -20.84 -11.70
CA ILE A 15 15.53 -19.79 -11.07
C ILE A 15 14.09 -20.29 -11.20
N SER A 16 13.59 -20.79 -10.08
CA SER A 16 12.21 -21.16 -9.82
C SER A 16 11.24 -20.11 -10.38
N CYS A 17 10.77 -20.30 -11.62
CA CYS A 17 9.46 -19.84 -12.04
C CYS A 17 8.43 -20.72 -11.34
N ALA A 18 8.21 -20.45 -10.05
CA ALA A 18 7.10 -21.02 -9.30
C ALA A 18 6.39 -19.86 -8.59
N ASN A 19 5.31 -19.39 -9.23
CA ASN A 19 4.21 -18.59 -8.68
C ASN A 19 4.48 -17.13 -8.29
N SER A 20 5.00 -16.29 -9.21
CA SER A 20 4.98 -14.82 -9.04
C SER A 20 3.59 -14.20 -9.25
N ASP A 21 2.71 -14.84 -10.02
CA ASP A 21 1.58 -14.13 -10.63
C ASP A 21 0.34 -13.98 -9.73
N LYS A 22 0.38 -14.47 -8.47
CA LYS A 22 -0.78 -14.44 -7.57
C LYS A 22 -0.72 -13.40 -6.44
N TYR A 23 0.35 -12.61 -6.35
CA TYR A 23 0.62 -11.73 -5.21
C TYR A 23 1.17 -10.35 -5.57
N GLU A 24 1.00 -9.89 -6.81
CA GLU A 24 1.49 -8.59 -7.25
C GLU A 24 0.37 -7.57 -7.39
N ILE A 25 0.69 -6.33 -7.04
CA ILE A 25 -0.15 -5.17 -7.31
C ILE A 25 -0.40 -5.08 -8.81
N GLU A 26 -1.66 -4.91 -9.19
CA GLU A 26 -2.07 -4.73 -10.57
C GLU A 26 -1.48 -3.43 -11.13
N ASN A 27 -1.17 -3.45 -12.43
CA ASN A 27 -0.68 -2.27 -13.12
C ASN A 27 -1.54 -1.93 -14.34
N PRO A 28 -2.82 -1.54 -14.12
CA PRO A 28 -3.72 -1.24 -15.22
C PRO A 28 -3.13 -0.13 -16.08
N ASN A 29 -3.08 -0.35 -17.40
CA ASN A 29 -2.57 0.61 -18.39
C ASN A 29 -1.13 1.11 -18.16
N GLY A 30 -0.33 0.40 -17.36
CA GLY A 30 1.05 0.82 -17.09
C GLY A 30 1.16 2.12 -16.29
N ILE A 31 0.18 2.42 -15.43
CA ILE A 31 0.20 3.59 -14.53
C ILE A 31 1.53 3.68 -13.78
N TRP A 32 2.00 2.54 -13.27
CA TRP A 32 3.25 2.40 -12.55
C TRP A 32 4.35 1.86 -13.48
N THR A 33 5.57 2.37 -13.32
CA THR A 33 6.76 1.70 -13.89
C THR A 33 7.09 0.45 -13.07
N ASP A 34 7.85 -0.49 -13.63
CA ASP A 34 8.29 -1.69 -12.89
C ASP A 34 9.00 -1.34 -11.58
N SER A 35 9.84 -0.30 -11.58
CA SER A 35 10.53 0.13 -10.37
C SER A 35 9.59 0.75 -9.32
N GLU A 36 8.49 1.35 -9.76
CA GLU A 36 7.45 1.87 -8.86
C GLU A 36 6.63 0.71 -8.28
N LEU A 37 6.30 -0.30 -9.09
CA LEU A 37 5.62 -1.51 -8.60
C LEU A 37 6.43 -2.24 -7.55
N VAL A 38 7.75 -2.33 -7.72
CA VAL A 38 8.63 -2.91 -6.71
C VAL A 38 8.51 -2.14 -5.40
N GLU A 39 8.57 -0.80 -5.43
CA GLU A 39 8.41 0.02 -4.22
C GLU A 39 7.03 -0.13 -3.58
N LEU A 40 5.95 -0.16 -4.36
CA LEU A 40 4.60 -0.35 -3.81
C LEU A 40 4.45 -1.73 -3.16
N ASN A 41 4.99 -2.78 -3.79
CA ASN A 41 4.98 -4.13 -3.24
C ASN A 41 5.76 -4.21 -1.93
N SER A 42 6.95 -3.60 -1.88
CA SER A 42 7.75 -3.51 -0.66
C SER A 42 7.06 -2.71 0.44
N LEU A 43 6.39 -1.61 0.09
CA LEU A 43 5.65 -0.79 1.03
C LEU A 43 4.51 -1.57 1.70
N VAL A 44 3.73 -2.34 0.93
CA VAL A 44 2.68 -3.21 1.47
C VAL A 44 3.28 -4.29 2.36
N SER A 45 4.33 -4.98 1.89
CA SER A 45 4.96 -6.06 2.67
C SER A 45 5.56 -5.56 3.98
N GLU A 46 6.12 -4.35 4.01
CA GLU A 46 6.62 -3.74 5.24
C GLU A 46 5.49 -3.35 6.19
N PHE A 47 4.38 -2.82 5.67
CA PHE A 47 3.22 -2.52 6.48
C PHE A 47 2.54 -3.79 7.02
N ASP A 48 2.44 -4.85 6.21
CA ASP A 48 1.98 -6.19 6.62
C ASP A 48 2.82 -6.69 7.82
N ARG A 49 4.16 -6.58 7.72
CA ARG A 49 5.10 -6.98 8.78
C ARG A 49 4.87 -6.20 10.08
N ILE A 50 4.71 -4.87 9.98
CA ILE A 50 4.46 -4.00 11.14
C ILE A 50 3.16 -4.42 11.84
N LEU A 51 2.06 -4.59 11.09
CA LEU A 51 0.78 -4.96 11.69
C LEU A 51 0.83 -6.36 12.32
N ILE A 52 1.44 -7.34 11.65
CA ILE A 52 1.62 -8.69 12.21
C ILE A 52 2.38 -8.63 13.54
N SER A 53 3.48 -7.86 13.60
CA SER A 53 4.29 -7.70 14.81
C SER A 53 3.51 -7.04 15.95
N GLU A 54 2.88 -5.90 15.68
CA GLU A 54 2.16 -5.10 16.69
C GLU A 54 0.99 -5.86 17.31
N TYR A 55 0.24 -6.60 16.48
CA TYR A 55 -0.94 -7.35 16.93
C TYR A 55 -0.63 -8.80 17.29
N LYS A 56 0.62 -9.26 17.11
CA LYS A 56 1.04 -10.66 17.31
C LYS A 56 0.15 -11.63 16.54
N SER A 57 -0.25 -11.22 15.34
CA SER A 57 -1.23 -11.93 14.54
C SER A 57 -0.58 -13.08 13.77
N GLU A 58 -1.37 -14.09 13.43
CA GLU A 58 -0.88 -15.28 12.71
C GLU A 58 -0.84 -15.06 11.18
N SER A 59 -1.48 -14.01 10.68
CA SER A 59 -1.52 -13.64 9.26
C SER A 59 -1.72 -12.15 9.09
N GLU A 60 -1.40 -11.63 7.91
CA GLU A 60 -1.65 -10.23 7.57
C GLU A 60 -3.16 -9.92 7.59
N ILE A 61 -4.01 -10.83 7.10
CA ILE A 61 -5.47 -10.60 7.07
C ILE A 61 -6.01 -10.33 8.48
N LYS A 62 -5.67 -11.20 9.44
CA LYS A 62 -6.09 -11.02 10.84
C LYS A 62 -5.53 -9.72 11.43
N ALA A 63 -4.28 -9.38 11.14
CA ALA A 63 -3.66 -8.16 11.65
C ALA A 63 -4.38 -6.88 11.15
N TYR A 64 -4.80 -6.85 9.89
CA TYR A 64 -5.56 -5.73 9.32
C TYR A 64 -6.97 -5.61 9.92
N GLU A 65 -7.64 -6.74 10.13
CA GLU A 65 -8.94 -6.78 10.80
C GLU A 65 -8.83 -6.27 12.25
N GLU A 66 -7.85 -6.74 13.01
CA GLU A 66 -7.59 -6.33 14.40
C GLU A 66 -7.28 -4.83 14.50
N PHE A 67 -6.41 -4.33 13.62
CA PHE A 67 -6.11 -2.91 13.52
C PHE A 67 -7.35 -2.07 13.21
N SER A 68 -8.16 -2.50 12.23
CA SER A 68 -9.36 -1.77 11.82
C SER A 68 -10.46 -1.80 12.87
N LYS A 69 -10.65 -2.94 13.55
CA LYS A 69 -11.56 -3.05 14.71
C LYS A 69 -11.14 -2.07 15.80
N LYS A 70 -9.84 -1.94 16.06
CA LYS A 70 -9.32 -0.97 17.02
C LYS A 70 -9.62 0.46 16.58
N VAL A 71 -9.37 0.82 15.33
CA VAL A 71 -9.71 2.14 14.77
C VAL A 71 -11.20 2.44 14.92
N PHE A 72 -12.06 1.48 14.59
CA PHE A 72 -13.51 1.67 14.64
C PHE A 72 -14.04 1.79 16.07
N ASN A 73 -13.56 0.95 16.99
CA ASN A 73 -14.03 0.94 18.38
C ASN A 73 -13.53 2.15 19.17
N ASP A 74 -12.26 2.51 18.99
CA ASP A 74 -11.62 3.57 19.76
C ASP A 74 -11.78 4.94 19.10
N MET A 75 -12.23 4.99 17.84
CA MET A 75 -12.33 6.20 17.02
C MET A 75 -11.01 6.98 16.92
N VAL A 76 -9.88 6.28 17.04
CA VAL A 76 -8.51 6.81 17.03
C VAL A 76 -7.62 5.89 16.20
N ILE A 77 -6.67 6.48 15.47
CA ILE A 77 -5.65 5.72 14.73
C ILE A 77 -4.59 5.22 15.71
N PRO A 78 -4.36 3.90 15.85
CA PRO A 78 -3.35 3.37 16.74
C PRO A 78 -1.95 3.87 16.39
N ASP A 79 -1.17 4.20 17.42
CA ASP A 79 0.26 4.45 17.26
C ASP A 79 0.99 3.11 17.08
N LEU A 80 1.68 2.96 15.96
CA LEU A 80 2.42 1.75 15.58
C LEU A 80 3.90 1.99 15.92
N LYS A 81 4.50 1.23 16.84
CA LYS A 81 5.85 1.54 17.35
C LYS A 81 6.91 1.42 16.25
N GLU A 82 6.81 0.37 15.45
CA GLU A 82 7.73 0.11 14.34
C GLU A 82 7.51 1.05 13.14
N TYR A 83 6.46 1.89 13.16
CA TYR A 83 6.17 2.82 12.09
C TYR A 83 7.19 3.97 11.97
N THR A 84 7.89 4.32 13.05
CA THR A 84 8.83 5.45 13.06
C THR A 84 9.91 5.29 11.98
N GLU A 85 10.41 4.07 11.78
CA GLU A 85 11.43 3.76 10.76
C GLU A 85 10.85 3.91 9.35
N LEU A 86 9.71 3.25 9.08
CA LEU A 86 9.00 3.35 7.79
C LEU A 86 8.68 4.80 7.43
N ASN A 87 8.23 5.61 8.40
CA ASN A 87 7.89 7.01 8.16
C ASN A 87 9.07 7.82 7.60
N SER A 88 10.26 7.58 8.14
CA SER A 88 11.47 8.29 7.71
C SER A 88 11.85 7.98 6.25
N ASP A 89 11.46 6.81 5.76
CA ASP A 89 11.77 6.32 4.42
C ASP A 89 10.68 6.63 3.39
N LEU A 90 9.42 6.88 3.81
CA LEU A 90 8.32 7.17 2.88
C LEU A 90 8.68 8.26 1.87
N LYS A 91 9.29 9.36 2.32
CA LYS A 91 9.67 10.49 1.44
C LYS A 91 10.78 10.17 0.44
N LYS A 92 11.52 9.08 0.67
CA LYS A 92 12.62 8.64 -0.19
C LYS A 92 12.11 7.76 -1.34
N LEU A 93 10.88 7.25 -1.23
CA LEU A 93 10.25 6.43 -2.26
C LEU A 93 10.02 7.25 -3.54
N LYS A 94 10.31 6.68 -4.71
CA LYS A 94 9.97 7.26 -6.01
C LYS A 94 8.46 7.39 -6.20
N VAL A 95 7.67 6.57 -5.52
CA VAL A 95 6.20 6.65 -5.56
C VAL A 95 5.62 7.75 -4.68
N PHE A 96 6.43 8.37 -3.80
CA PHE A 96 5.91 9.28 -2.79
C PHE A 96 5.11 10.44 -3.39
N ASP A 97 5.69 11.17 -4.36
CA ASP A 97 5.07 12.33 -4.99
C ASP A 97 3.96 11.97 -6.00
N LYS A 98 3.76 10.67 -6.24
CA LYS A 98 2.69 10.11 -7.08
C LYS A 98 1.50 9.62 -6.26
N ILE A 99 1.64 9.60 -4.93
CA ILE A 99 0.58 9.24 -3.98
C ILE A 99 0.24 10.44 -3.09
N TRP A 100 1.26 11.08 -2.50
CA TRP A 100 1.10 12.10 -1.48
C TRP A 100 1.62 13.47 -1.91
N ARG A 101 1.12 14.50 -1.23
CA ARG A 101 1.68 15.86 -1.26
C ARG A 101 2.16 16.24 0.14
N ASN A 102 3.28 16.94 0.22
CA ASN A 102 3.75 17.54 1.47
C ASN A 102 3.05 18.88 1.71
N PHE A 103 2.68 19.14 2.95
CA PHE A 103 2.42 20.50 3.42
C PHE A 103 2.99 20.69 4.83
N THR A 104 3.26 21.94 5.18
CA THR A 104 3.64 22.32 6.53
C THR A 104 2.41 22.91 7.20
N ASP A 105 2.00 22.31 8.30
CA ASP A 105 0.93 22.85 9.11
C ASP A 105 1.33 24.21 9.66
N SER A 106 0.55 25.25 9.35
CA SER A 106 0.91 26.63 9.70
C SER A 106 0.87 26.91 11.21
N ILE A 107 0.17 26.09 11.99
CA ILE A 107 -0.01 26.28 13.43
C ILE A 107 1.09 25.55 14.21
N THR A 108 1.36 24.30 13.86
CA THR A 108 2.28 23.41 14.57
C THR A 108 3.68 23.36 13.95
N ASN A 109 3.84 23.91 12.73
CA ASN A 109 5.04 23.82 11.91
C ASN A 109 5.50 22.37 11.63
N LYS A 110 4.60 21.39 11.83
CA LYS A 110 4.85 19.98 11.55
C LYS A 110 4.64 19.71 10.07
N LYS A 111 5.52 18.88 9.49
CA LYS A 111 5.35 18.37 8.12
C LYS A 111 4.31 17.26 8.16
N ARG A 112 3.29 17.39 7.31
CA ARG A 112 2.18 16.45 7.14
C ARG A 112 2.05 16.06 5.68
N PHE A 113 1.44 14.90 5.41
CA PHE A 113 1.12 14.49 4.05
C PHE A 113 -0.37 14.21 3.91
N ASP A 114 -0.96 14.72 2.84
CA ASP A 114 -2.30 14.33 2.38
C ASP A 114 -2.16 13.53 1.09
N LEU A 115 -3.24 12.84 0.69
CA LEU A 115 -3.33 12.30 -0.66
C LEU A 115 -3.22 13.42 -1.70
N LYS A 116 -2.51 13.14 -2.78
CA LYS A 116 -2.35 14.08 -3.89
C LYS A 116 -3.52 13.95 -4.86
N TYR A 117 -4.27 15.03 -5.04
CA TYR A 117 -5.28 15.14 -6.08
C TYR A 117 -4.66 15.12 -7.48
N ASN A 118 -5.37 14.56 -8.47
CA ASN A 118 -4.90 14.33 -9.84
C ASN A 118 -3.55 13.60 -9.90
N SER A 119 -3.40 12.54 -9.11
CA SER A 119 -2.18 11.74 -9.01
C SER A 119 -2.32 10.37 -9.67
N LYS A 120 -1.18 9.70 -9.92
CA LYS A 120 -1.18 8.30 -10.39
C LYS A 120 -1.94 7.38 -9.43
N TYR A 121 -1.86 7.63 -8.12
CA TYR A 121 -2.61 6.85 -7.16
C TYR A 121 -4.13 7.02 -7.32
N GLN A 122 -4.60 8.23 -7.61
CA GLN A 122 -6.01 8.45 -7.90
C GLN A 122 -6.46 7.73 -9.18
N GLU A 123 -5.64 7.76 -10.22
CA GLU A 123 -5.89 7.01 -11.47
C GLU A 123 -5.94 5.50 -11.21
N TYR A 124 -5.00 4.99 -10.42
CA TYR A 124 -4.95 3.60 -10.00
C TYR A 124 -6.23 3.20 -9.23
N LEU A 125 -6.65 3.98 -8.24
CA LEU A 125 -7.87 3.76 -7.46
C LEU A 125 -9.12 3.66 -8.34
N LYS A 126 -9.24 4.52 -9.36
CA LYS A 126 -10.37 4.48 -10.30
C LYS A 126 -10.40 3.17 -11.10
N HIS A 127 -9.23 2.65 -11.48
CA HIS A 127 -9.15 1.40 -12.22
C HIS A 127 -9.45 0.19 -11.35
N VAL A 128 -8.76 0.04 -10.23
CA VAL A 128 -8.96 -1.14 -9.36
C VAL A 128 -10.31 -1.11 -8.65
N GLY A 129 -10.87 0.08 -8.41
CA GLY A 129 -12.21 0.25 -7.84
C GLY A 129 -13.33 -0.34 -8.70
N GLN A 130 -13.14 -0.54 -10.00
CA GLN A 130 -14.16 -1.17 -10.86
C GLN A 130 -14.49 -2.61 -10.44
N LYS A 131 -13.63 -3.24 -9.64
CA LYS A 131 -13.76 -4.62 -9.17
C LYS A 131 -14.37 -4.75 -7.77
N SER A 132 -14.48 -3.65 -7.03
CA SER A 132 -14.99 -3.64 -5.65
C SER A 132 -15.83 -2.39 -5.41
N GLU A 133 -17.12 -2.56 -5.14
CA GLU A 133 -18.03 -1.43 -4.89
C GLU A 133 -17.54 -0.56 -3.72
N PHE A 134 -16.95 -1.17 -2.70
CA PHE A 134 -16.35 -0.44 -1.58
C PHE A 134 -15.19 0.46 -2.05
N ILE A 135 -14.25 -0.07 -2.85
CA ILE A 135 -13.10 0.69 -3.35
C ILE A 135 -13.54 1.75 -4.37
N LYS A 136 -14.56 1.45 -5.18
CA LYS A 136 -15.18 2.43 -6.09
C LYS A 136 -15.71 3.63 -5.31
N VAL A 137 -16.51 3.40 -4.28
CA VAL A 137 -17.07 4.47 -3.43
C VAL A 137 -15.94 5.23 -2.72
N TYR A 138 -14.88 4.54 -2.28
CA TYR A 138 -13.69 5.18 -1.72
C TYR A 138 -13.04 6.14 -2.74
N ALA A 139 -12.82 5.68 -3.97
CA ALA A 139 -12.20 6.46 -5.04
C ALA A 139 -13.06 7.69 -5.43
N GLU A 140 -14.38 7.53 -5.55
CA GLU A 140 -15.33 8.60 -5.87
C GLU A 140 -15.37 9.67 -4.77
N ARG A 141 -15.34 9.25 -3.50
CA ARG A 141 -15.29 10.18 -2.35
C ARG A 141 -13.99 10.94 -2.29
N PHE A 142 -12.86 10.26 -2.51
CA PHE A 142 -11.56 10.91 -2.59
C PHE A 142 -11.52 11.92 -3.75
N GLU A 143 -12.05 11.56 -4.92
CA GLU A 143 -12.15 12.48 -6.06
C GLU A 143 -13.01 13.71 -5.78
N SER A 144 -14.14 13.52 -5.11
CA SER A 144 -15.07 14.61 -4.81
C SER A 144 -14.55 15.56 -3.73
N ALA A 145 -13.92 15.01 -2.69
CA ALA A 145 -13.41 15.79 -1.56
C ALA A 145 -11.99 16.33 -1.76
N GLY A 146 -11.24 15.73 -2.69
CA GLY A 146 -9.81 15.98 -2.88
C GLY A 146 -8.93 15.40 -1.77
N ASP A 147 -9.50 14.70 -0.78
CA ASP A 147 -8.79 14.14 0.36
C ASP A 147 -9.65 13.10 1.15
N ILE A 148 -9.07 12.48 2.17
CA ILE A 148 -9.74 11.55 3.09
C ILE A 148 -10.57 12.34 4.11
N VAL A 149 -11.89 12.10 4.14
CA VAL A 149 -12.83 12.70 5.10
C VAL A 149 -13.21 11.73 6.23
N PRO A 150 -13.66 12.20 7.41
CA PRO A 150 -13.94 11.33 8.56
C PRO A 150 -14.90 10.17 8.29
N SER A 151 -15.92 10.38 7.46
CA SER A 151 -16.88 9.33 7.09
C SER A 151 -16.27 8.23 6.22
N VAL A 152 -15.20 8.54 5.48
CA VAL A 152 -14.41 7.55 4.74
C VAL A 152 -13.59 6.73 5.71
N VAL A 153 -12.93 7.36 6.69
CA VAL A 153 -12.14 6.64 7.72
C VAL A 153 -13.02 5.64 8.48
N ALA A 154 -14.14 6.10 9.01
CA ALA A 154 -15.07 5.23 9.75
C ALA A 154 -15.64 4.11 8.87
N GLY A 155 -15.97 4.42 7.61
CA GLY A 155 -16.44 3.42 6.64
C GLY A 155 -15.36 2.39 6.30
N PHE A 156 -14.10 2.81 6.18
CA PHE A 156 -12.98 1.92 5.87
C PHE A 156 -12.72 0.94 7.00
N ALA A 157 -12.66 1.44 8.24
CA ALA A 157 -12.46 0.61 9.41
C ALA A 157 -13.65 -0.36 9.66
N LYS A 158 -14.88 0.10 9.47
CA LYS A 158 -16.10 -0.69 9.71
C LYS A 158 -16.27 -1.87 8.75
N ASN A 159 -15.99 -1.66 7.46
CA ASN A 159 -16.27 -2.68 6.43
C ASN A 159 -15.05 -3.56 6.13
N ILE A 160 -14.04 -3.59 7.00
CA ILE A 160 -12.80 -4.32 6.75
C ILE A 160 -13.02 -5.82 6.49
N GLU A 161 -14.00 -6.42 7.18
CA GLU A 161 -14.32 -7.85 7.06
C GLU A 161 -14.96 -8.20 5.71
N ASP A 162 -15.51 -7.20 5.01
CA ASP A 162 -16.12 -7.35 3.68
C ASP A 162 -15.09 -7.14 2.54
N ILE A 163 -13.86 -6.77 2.87
CA ILE A 163 -12.78 -6.53 1.91
C ILE A 163 -11.94 -7.80 1.78
N ASP A 164 -11.72 -8.25 0.54
CA ASP A 164 -10.78 -9.35 0.29
C ASP A 164 -9.34 -8.87 0.52
N LEU A 165 -8.85 -9.08 1.74
CA LEU A 165 -7.48 -8.76 2.14
C LEU A 165 -6.45 -9.79 1.65
N SER A 166 -6.86 -10.88 0.99
CA SER A 166 -5.93 -11.73 0.25
C SER A 166 -5.46 -11.05 -1.05
N ASP A 167 -6.24 -10.10 -1.57
CA ASP A 167 -5.87 -9.24 -2.68
C ASP A 167 -4.91 -8.12 -2.21
N LYS A 168 -3.69 -8.13 -2.74
CA LYS A 168 -2.66 -7.15 -2.41
C LYS A 168 -3.01 -5.73 -2.90
N ASN A 169 -3.88 -5.58 -3.90
CA ASN A 169 -4.39 -4.27 -4.31
C ASN A 169 -5.22 -3.63 -3.20
N ASN A 170 -6.10 -4.42 -2.55
CA ASN A 170 -6.88 -3.95 -1.41
C ASN A 170 -5.98 -3.60 -0.22
N ARG A 171 -4.96 -4.43 0.05
CA ARG A 171 -3.96 -4.13 1.08
C ARG A 171 -3.17 -2.86 0.76
N LEU A 172 -2.76 -2.63 -0.49
CA LEU A 172 -2.11 -1.37 -0.89
C LEU A 172 -2.97 -0.14 -0.57
N ILE A 173 -4.25 -0.20 -0.90
CA ILE A 173 -5.17 0.92 -0.66
C ILE A 173 -5.30 1.18 0.84
N PHE A 174 -5.39 0.12 1.64
CA PHE A 174 -5.40 0.18 3.10
C PHE A 174 -4.10 0.77 3.64
N THR A 175 -2.94 0.26 3.21
CA THR A 175 -1.62 0.76 3.59
C THR A 175 -1.54 2.26 3.33
N ILE A 176 -1.86 2.71 2.12
CA ILE A 176 -1.82 4.14 1.78
C ILE A 176 -2.83 4.94 2.61
N HIS A 177 -4.05 4.43 2.82
CA HIS A 177 -5.08 5.09 3.64
C HIS A 177 -4.56 5.40 5.05
N TYR A 178 -4.05 4.40 5.75
CA TYR A 178 -3.63 4.58 7.14
C TYR A 178 -2.28 5.27 7.28
N LEU A 179 -1.34 5.03 6.37
CA LEU A 179 -0.11 5.83 6.32
C LEU A 179 -0.41 7.32 6.12
N THR A 180 -1.44 7.66 5.33
CA THR A 180 -1.89 9.06 5.22
C THR A 180 -2.42 9.58 6.54
N LEU A 181 -3.30 8.83 7.22
CA LEU A 181 -3.91 9.28 8.48
C LEU A 181 -2.90 9.43 9.61
N ILE A 182 -1.89 8.56 9.70
CA ILE A 182 -0.84 8.63 10.72
C ILE A 182 0.04 9.88 10.52
N ASN A 183 0.22 10.34 9.28
CA ASN A 183 1.05 11.52 8.95
C ASN A 183 0.30 12.84 8.89
N ARG A 184 -0.93 12.91 9.38
CA ARG A 184 -1.81 14.06 9.22
C ARG A 184 -1.89 15.01 10.41
#